data_AF-A0A522DIB0-F1
#
_entry.id   AF-A0A522DIB0-F1
#
_cell.length_a   1.000
_cell.length_b   1.000
_cell.length_c   1.000
_cell.angle_alpha   90.00
_cell.angle_beta   90.00
_cell.angle_gamma   90.00
#
_symmetry.space_group_name_H-M   'P 1'
#
loop_
_entity.id
_entity.type
_entity.pdbx_description
1 polymer ?
#
loop_
_entity_poly.entity_id
_entity_poly.type
_entity_poly.pdbx_seq_one_letter_code
_entity_poly.pdbx_strand_id
1 'polypeptide(L)'
;MYPLSHPPLCKLPAYVIMLIRFKIPKTILWVVNLFLIFLLIFTLFRFATYFAFKPSGLRFNDLLPSFLLGIQYDLRWIAIILLPIVVVSLFPQFSPFYSVRNKKWWTWYLAIITFVVFFFFAADFGNFSYNRTRLNASALNFWEDARISMAMLWESYPVFWMLVGLVVAVLFFRWMYRRTHGTVISRTDGLGIPYKRKWFLISALLLGIFIYGGIHLSPLKWKMAFVFRDNFKSYLALNPLQNFFTTLRFRKPQYNENKAREYFPVMAKWMGLKNQSEFSYRREVFPERKALESKPNVVLVLCESFSMYKSSMSGNPLNTTPYFNEMAGQGIFFNKCFSPHFSTARGLFALTTGIPDVQLSKFSTRNPQALKQHTIINNFEGYDKMYFLGGNPEFNNFDGLLKNIDGLQMYTEEKFKSPKMNVWGISDKNLFREANQVFAKQANPFFAIIQTADNHRPFMIPE
;
A
#
# COMPACT_ATOMS: atom_id res chain seq x y z
N MET A 1 69.03 17.51 10.43
CA MET A 1 68.37 16.21 10.68
C MET A 1 67.71 16.27 12.06
N TYR A 2 66.40 16.54 12.11
CA TYR A 2 65.60 16.37 13.32
C TYR A 2 64.76 15.10 13.15
N PRO A 3 64.83 14.12 14.06
CA PRO A 3 64.01 12.93 13.95
C PRO A 3 62.57 13.27 14.35
N LEU A 4 61.62 13.03 13.44
CA LEU A 4 60.19 13.02 13.75
C LEU A 4 59.90 11.83 14.67
N SER A 5 59.90 12.07 15.98
CA SER A 5 59.44 11.10 16.97
C SER A 5 57.94 10.90 16.83
N HIS A 6 57.52 9.75 16.29
CA HIS A 6 56.12 9.33 16.36
C HIS A 6 55.71 9.17 17.83
N PRO A 7 54.55 9.70 18.25
CA PRO A 7 54.10 9.55 19.63
C PRO A 7 53.87 8.06 19.95
N PRO A 8 54.14 7.62 21.19
CA PRO A 8 53.92 6.23 21.60
C PRO A 8 52.44 5.86 21.43
N LEU A 9 52.19 4.67 20.85
CA LEU A 9 50.85 4.10 20.57
C LEU A 9 49.85 4.17 21.74
N CYS A 10 50.35 4.31 22.97
CA CYS A 10 49.59 4.35 24.22
C CYS A 10 48.77 5.65 24.46
N LYS A 11 48.98 6.72 23.66
CA LYS A 11 48.22 7.99 23.77
C LYS A 11 47.18 8.20 22.67
N LEU A 12 46.96 7.21 21.80
CA LEU A 12 45.99 7.33 20.71
C LEU A 12 44.59 6.89 21.16
N PRO A 13 43.51 7.55 20.71
CA PRO A 13 42.15 7.10 20.97
C PRO A 13 41.95 5.64 20.55
N ALA A 14 41.17 4.85 21.31
CA ALA A 14 41.00 3.41 21.10
C ALA A 14 40.63 3.02 19.65
N TYR A 15 39.84 3.87 18.96
CA TYR A 15 39.51 3.66 17.55
C TYR A 15 40.72 3.80 16.62
N VAL A 16 41.67 4.72 16.89
CA VAL A 16 42.90 4.91 16.10
C VAL A 16 43.82 3.70 16.26
N ILE A 17 43.91 3.16 17.48
CA ILE A 17 44.65 1.93 17.76
C ILE A 17 44.05 0.76 16.96
N MET A 18 42.72 0.63 16.92
CA MET A 18 42.03 -0.39 16.12
C MET A 18 42.29 -0.24 14.61
N LEU A 19 42.23 0.99 14.09
CA LEU A 19 42.48 1.30 12.68
C LEU A 19 43.90 0.92 12.24
N ILE A 20 44.90 1.25 13.07
CA ILE A 20 46.31 0.96 12.82
C ILE A 20 46.58 -0.55 13.00
N ARG A 21 46.02 -1.18 14.03
CA ARG A 21 46.22 -2.60 14.35
C ARG A 21 45.61 -3.54 13.31
N PHE A 22 44.38 -3.27 12.87
CA PHE A 22 43.66 -4.15 11.94
C PHE A 22 43.83 -3.77 10.45
N LYS A 23 44.39 -2.59 10.15
CA LYS A 23 44.65 -2.10 8.78
C LYS A 23 43.40 -2.24 7.89
N ILE A 24 42.26 -1.73 8.37
CA ILE A 24 40.96 -1.81 7.68
C ILE A 24 40.90 -0.74 6.58
N PRO A 25 40.58 -1.08 5.31
CA PRO A 25 40.51 -0.12 4.21
C PRO A 25 39.52 1.02 4.45
N LYS A 26 39.87 2.24 3.98
CA LYS A 26 39.03 3.46 4.10
C LYS A 26 37.58 3.24 3.66
N THR A 27 37.38 2.53 2.56
CA THR A 27 36.05 2.20 2.04
C THR A 27 35.22 1.40 3.03
N ILE A 28 35.81 0.41 3.69
CA ILE A 28 35.08 -0.44 4.64
C ILE A 28 34.69 0.35 5.88
N LEU A 29 35.57 1.23 6.37
CA LEU A 29 35.25 2.15 7.47
C LEU A 29 34.09 3.08 7.12
N TRP A 30 34.09 3.60 5.89
CA TRP A 30 32.99 4.43 5.42
C TRP A 30 31.69 3.63 5.30
N VAL A 31 31.74 2.40 4.78
CA VAL A 31 30.58 1.49 4.73
C VAL A 31 30.03 1.20 6.13
N VAL A 32 30.88 0.99 7.14
CA VAL A 32 30.43 0.82 8.54
C VAL A 32 29.72 2.08 9.06
N ASN A 33 30.26 3.26 8.79
CA ASN A 33 29.60 4.52 9.17
C ASN A 33 28.23 4.67 8.47
N LEU A 34 28.16 4.38 7.18
CA LEU A 34 26.91 4.41 6.41
C LEU A 34 25.90 3.37 6.92
N PHE A 35 26.37 2.18 7.28
CA PHE A 35 25.53 1.12 7.84
C PHE A 35 24.86 1.58 9.14
N LEU A 36 25.61 2.18 10.06
CA LEU A 36 25.05 2.71 11.31
C LEU A 36 24.06 3.86 11.07
N ILE A 37 24.37 4.74 10.11
CA ILE A 37 23.47 5.83 9.69
C ILE A 37 22.15 5.29 9.16
N PHE A 38 22.19 4.34 8.22
CA PHE A 38 20.95 3.76 7.69
C PHE A 38 20.21 2.94 8.74
N LEU A 39 20.91 2.23 9.63
CA LEU A 39 20.27 1.52 10.74
C LEU A 39 19.51 2.48 11.64
N LEU A 40 20.10 3.63 11.97
CA LEU A 40 19.44 4.70 12.71
C LEU A 40 18.21 5.22 11.96
N ILE A 41 18.33 5.53 10.67
CA ILE A 41 17.22 6.00 9.83
C ILE A 41 16.04 5.03 9.84
N PHE A 42 16.27 3.74 9.56
CA PHE A 42 15.22 2.73 9.53
C PHE A 42 14.61 2.51 10.91
N THR A 43 15.42 2.54 11.97
CA THR A 43 14.96 2.43 13.36
C THR A 43 14.08 3.62 13.74
N LEU A 44 14.50 4.85 13.42
CA LEU A 44 13.72 6.07 13.67
C LEU A 44 12.39 6.05 12.90
N PHE A 45 12.39 5.61 11.64
CA PHE A 45 11.17 5.41 10.87
C PHE A 45 10.20 4.43 11.54
N ARG A 46 10.72 3.33 12.07
CA ARG A 46 9.92 2.31 12.78
C ARG A 46 9.34 2.85 14.08
N PHE A 47 10.13 3.58 14.87
CA PHE A 47 9.64 4.28 16.05
C PHE A 47 8.61 5.36 15.70
N ALA A 48 8.83 6.12 14.64
CA ALA A 48 7.85 7.09 14.17
C ALA A 48 6.53 6.41 13.78
N THR A 49 6.57 5.23 13.13
CA THR A 49 5.36 4.43 12.85
C THR A 49 4.68 4.01 14.16
N TYR A 50 5.47 3.55 15.14
CA TYR A 50 4.94 3.17 16.45
C TYR A 50 4.21 4.32 17.13
N PHE A 51 4.85 5.48 17.27
CA PHE A 51 4.24 6.62 17.94
C PHE A 51 3.03 7.19 17.19
N ALA A 52 3.04 7.16 15.85
CA ALA A 52 1.95 7.70 15.05
C ALA A 52 0.70 6.80 14.98
N PHE A 53 0.87 5.47 15.02
CA PHE A 53 -0.20 4.55 14.63
C PHE A 53 -0.48 3.40 15.61
N LYS A 54 0.21 3.33 16.75
CA LYS A 54 0.00 2.28 17.75
C LYS A 54 -1.44 2.32 18.31
N PRO A 55 -2.19 1.20 18.26
CA PRO A 55 -3.48 1.05 18.93
C PRO A 55 -3.38 1.23 20.45
N SER A 56 -4.41 1.82 21.06
CA SER A 56 -4.47 2.12 22.51
C SER A 56 -4.36 0.88 23.41
N GLY A 57 -4.75 -0.31 22.93
CA GLY A 57 -4.73 -1.55 23.72
C GLY A 57 -3.41 -2.31 23.76
N LEU A 58 -2.39 -1.93 22.98
CA LEU A 58 -1.12 -2.66 22.93
C LEU A 58 -0.09 -2.04 23.87
N ARG A 59 0.69 -2.83 24.63
CA ARG A 59 1.84 -2.33 25.39
C ARG A 59 3.10 -2.36 24.53
N PHE A 60 4.12 -1.60 24.91
CA PHE A 60 5.41 -1.61 24.18
C PHE A 60 6.07 -3.00 24.20
N ASN A 61 6.00 -3.69 25.35
CA ASN A 61 6.58 -5.02 25.52
C ASN A 61 5.99 -6.04 24.54
N ASP A 62 4.70 -5.91 24.18
CA ASP A 62 4.02 -6.78 23.21
C ASP A 62 4.55 -6.63 21.79
N LEU A 63 5.30 -5.55 21.52
CA LEU A 63 5.84 -5.18 20.21
C LEU A 63 7.33 -5.45 20.10
N LEU A 64 8.03 -5.79 21.19
CA LEU A 64 9.45 -6.12 21.15
C LEU A 64 9.78 -7.19 20.10
N PRO A 65 9.00 -8.31 19.97
CA PRO A 65 9.23 -9.28 18.89
C PRO A 65 9.11 -8.67 17.49
N SER A 66 8.17 -7.74 17.29
CA SER A 66 7.98 -7.03 16.02
C SER A 66 9.16 -6.09 15.71
N PHE A 67 9.72 -5.41 16.71
CA PHE A 67 10.93 -4.59 16.54
C PHE A 67 12.16 -5.46 16.21
N LEU A 68 12.34 -6.59 16.89
CA LEU A 68 13.48 -7.49 16.66
C LEU A 68 13.45 -8.11 15.26
N LEU A 69 12.32 -8.68 14.85
CA LEU A 69 12.13 -9.16 13.49
C LEU A 69 12.26 -8.00 12.48
N GLY A 70 11.82 -6.83 12.91
CA GLY A 70 11.95 -5.59 12.18
C GLY A 70 13.36 -5.23 11.77
N ILE A 71 14.27 -5.25 12.75
CA ILE A 71 15.69 -4.99 12.52
C ILE A 71 16.23 -5.93 11.45
N GLN A 72 15.82 -7.21 11.41
CA GLN A 72 16.30 -8.14 10.37
C GLN A 72 15.87 -7.70 8.96
N TYR A 73 14.62 -7.25 8.78
CA TYR A 73 14.17 -6.69 7.50
C TYR A 73 14.90 -5.40 7.13
N ASP A 74 15.25 -4.57 8.13
CA ASP A 74 16.00 -3.33 7.90
C ASP A 74 17.43 -3.64 7.48
N LEU A 75 18.12 -4.52 8.20
CA LEU A 75 19.48 -4.97 7.90
C LEU A 75 19.60 -5.53 6.48
N ARG A 76 18.60 -6.29 6.02
CA ARG A 76 18.53 -6.75 4.62
C ARG A 76 18.60 -5.59 3.63
N TRP A 77 17.75 -4.58 3.78
CA TRP A 77 17.71 -3.46 2.83
C TRP A 77 18.94 -2.58 2.92
N ILE A 78 19.46 -2.35 4.12
CA ILE A 78 20.73 -1.65 4.34
C ILE A 78 21.86 -2.40 3.63
N ALA A 79 21.88 -3.73 3.73
CA ALA A 79 22.87 -4.55 3.06
C ALA A 79 22.72 -4.52 1.54
N ILE A 80 21.50 -4.57 0.99
CA ILE A 80 21.25 -4.39 -0.45
C ILE A 80 21.81 -3.04 -0.95
N ILE A 81 21.63 -1.97 -0.16
CA ILE A 81 22.11 -0.61 -0.51
C ILE A 81 23.64 -0.52 -0.46
N LEU A 82 24.30 -1.16 0.52
CA LEU A 82 25.74 -1.00 0.72
C LEU A 82 26.58 -2.04 -0.02
N LEU A 83 26.01 -3.19 -0.39
CA LEU A 83 26.72 -4.26 -1.07
C LEU A 83 27.36 -3.82 -2.39
N PRO A 84 26.71 -3.03 -3.27
CA PRO A 84 27.34 -2.54 -4.50
C PRO A 84 28.63 -1.76 -4.25
N ILE A 85 28.68 -0.94 -3.19
CA ILE A 85 29.89 -0.18 -2.81
C ILE A 85 31.03 -1.15 -2.47
N VAL A 86 30.74 -2.19 -1.68
CA VAL A 86 31.73 -3.18 -1.24
C VAL A 86 32.22 -4.02 -2.42
N VAL A 87 31.31 -4.57 -3.22
CA VAL A 87 31.64 -5.48 -4.34
C VAL A 87 32.41 -4.75 -5.43
N VAL A 88 31.95 -3.57 -5.86
CA VAL A 88 32.64 -2.81 -6.90
C VAL A 88 34.01 -2.34 -6.40
N SER A 89 34.15 -2.03 -5.11
CA SER A 89 35.43 -1.67 -4.50
C SER A 89 36.41 -2.83 -4.31
N LEU A 90 36.07 -4.07 -4.69
CA LEU A 90 37.05 -5.16 -4.87
C LEU A 90 38.11 -4.80 -5.92
N PHE A 91 37.76 -3.89 -6.83
CA PHE A 91 38.65 -3.26 -7.80
C PHE A 91 38.96 -1.82 -7.33
N PRO A 92 40.20 -1.54 -6.88
CA PRO A 92 40.56 -0.27 -6.27
C PRO A 92 40.20 0.96 -7.11
N GLN A 93 40.31 0.85 -8.44
CA GLN A 93 40.03 1.94 -9.38
C GLN A 93 38.59 2.45 -9.35
N PHE A 94 37.65 1.68 -8.81
CA PHE A 94 36.25 2.07 -8.66
C PHE A 94 35.87 2.43 -7.22
N SER A 95 36.83 2.38 -6.30
CA SER A 95 36.59 2.71 -4.89
C SER A 95 36.23 4.19 -4.68
N PRO A 96 35.33 4.52 -3.74
CA PRO A 96 35.00 5.90 -3.37
C PRO A 96 36.18 6.76 -2.94
N PHE A 97 37.31 6.14 -2.55
CA PHE A 97 38.51 6.83 -2.07
C PHE A 97 39.65 6.86 -3.11
N TYR A 98 39.43 6.36 -4.32
CA TYR A 98 40.45 6.35 -5.38
C TYR A 98 40.58 7.69 -6.12
N SER A 99 39.46 8.35 -6.43
CA SER A 99 39.46 9.63 -7.16
C SER A 99 38.30 10.54 -6.74
N VAL A 100 38.43 11.84 -7.02
CA VAL A 100 37.35 12.83 -6.82
C VAL A 100 36.12 12.48 -7.64
N ARG A 101 36.32 11.92 -8.85
CA ARG A 101 35.24 11.38 -9.69
C ARG A 101 34.49 10.29 -8.94
N ASN A 102 35.16 9.25 -8.45
CA ASN A 102 34.50 8.14 -7.76
C ASN A 102 33.76 8.62 -6.51
N LYS A 103 34.35 9.53 -5.73
CA LYS A 103 33.66 10.17 -4.60
C LYS A 103 32.34 10.81 -5.05
N LYS A 104 32.35 11.61 -6.12
CA LYS A 104 31.15 12.27 -6.67
C LYS A 104 30.12 11.22 -7.10
N TRP A 105 30.52 10.19 -7.83
CA TRP A 105 29.64 9.10 -8.28
C TRP A 105 28.96 8.38 -7.11
N TRP A 106 29.72 7.90 -6.12
CA TRP A 106 29.17 7.18 -4.98
C TRP A 106 28.32 8.05 -4.05
N THR A 107 28.66 9.33 -3.90
CA THR A 107 27.81 10.27 -3.13
C THR A 107 26.48 10.54 -3.83
N TRP A 108 26.43 10.58 -5.17
CA TRP A 108 25.18 10.68 -5.93
C TRP A 108 24.37 9.39 -5.89
N TYR A 109 25.02 8.24 -6.01
CA TYR A 109 24.37 6.93 -5.80
C TYR A 109 23.64 6.90 -4.46
N LEU A 110 24.33 7.23 -3.36
CA LEU A 110 23.73 7.27 -2.03
C LEU A 110 22.62 8.32 -1.91
N ALA A 111 22.76 9.49 -2.54
CA ALA A 111 21.73 10.53 -2.52
C ALA A 111 20.44 10.05 -3.23
N ILE A 112 20.57 9.43 -4.40
CA ILE A 112 19.43 8.87 -5.16
C ILE A 112 18.78 7.73 -4.38
N ILE A 113 19.56 6.81 -3.82
CA ILE A 113 19.00 5.72 -3.02
C ILE A 113 18.31 6.25 -1.76
N THR A 114 18.88 7.25 -1.09
CA THR A 114 18.25 7.89 0.08
C THR A 114 16.93 8.57 -0.31
N PHE A 115 16.89 9.24 -1.47
CA PHE A 115 15.65 9.78 -2.03
C PHE A 115 14.60 8.67 -2.19
N VAL A 116 14.96 7.54 -2.80
CA VAL A 116 14.04 6.40 -2.96
C VAL A 116 13.56 5.88 -1.59
N VAL A 117 14.47 5.65 -0.63
CA VAL A 117 14.10 5.18 0.72
C VAL A 117 13.12 6.14 1.39
N PHE A 118 13.39 7.45 1.36
CA PHE A 118 12.53 8.45 1.97
C PHE A 118 11.20 8.65 1.25
N PHE A 119 11.18 8.55 -0.08
CA PHE A 119 9.94 8.51 -0.84
C PHE A 119 9.08 7.32 -0.38
N PHE A 120 9.66 6.12 -0.27
CA PHE A 120 8.96 4.94 0.24
C PHE A 120 8.48 5.12 1.69
N PHE A 121 9.27 5.76 2.55
CA PHE A 121 8.86 6.05 3.93
C PHE A 121 7.70 7.03 3.99
N ALA A 122 7.75 8.13 3.22
CA ALA A 122 6.69 9.13 3.17
C ALA A 122 5.39 8.53 2.59
N ALA A 123 5.49 7.80 1.47
CA ALA A 123 4.36 7.10 0.86
C ALA A 123 3.78 6.04 1.81
N ASP A 124 4.62 5.34 2.57
CA ASP A 124 4.18 4.38 3.58
C ASP A 124 3.42 5.03 4.72
N PHE A 125 3.85 6.19 5.23
CA PHE A 125 3.10 6.92 6.25
C PHE A 125 1.70 7.30 5.76
N GLY A 126 1.59 7.80 4.53
CA GLY A 126 0.29 8.07 3.90
C GLY A 126 -0.57 6.81 3.79
N ASN A 127 0.01 5.71 3.29
CA ASN A 127 -0.67 4.43 3.17
C ASN A 127 -1.07 3.83 4.52
N PHE A 128 -0.23 3.94 5.55
CA PHE A 128 -0.51 3.38 6.88
C PHE A 128 -1.60 4.18 7.58
N SER A 129 -1.61 5.51 7.43
CA SER A 129 -2.68 6.38 7.91
C SER A 129 -4.03 6.02 7.28
N TYR A 130 -4.03 5.72 5.98
CA TYR A 130 -5.23 5.42 5.21
C TYR A 130 -5.70 3.95 5.36
N ASN A 131 -4.83 2.99 5.08
CA ASN A 131 -5.14 1.55 4.98
C ASN A 131 -4.77 0.73 6.21
N ARG A 132 -4.08 1.31 7.22
CA ARG A 132 -3.56 0.57 8.39
C ARG A 132 -2.64 -0.62 8.03
N THR A 133 -2.03 -0.56 6.86
CA THR A 133 -1.08 -1.55 6.35
C THR A 133 0.18 -0.86 5.82
N ARG A 134 1.28 -1.61 5.66
CA ARG A 134 2.45 -1.09 4.93
C ARG A 134 2.15 -0.92 3.45
N LEU A 135 2.85 0.03 2.82
CA LEU A 135 2.85 0.26 1.40
C LEU A 135 3.16 -1.06 0.67
N ASN A 136 2.24 -1.46 -0.20
CA ASN A 136 2.32 -2.69 -0.97
C ASN A 136 2.13 -2.39 -2.46
N ALA A 137 2.31 -3.39 -3.29
CA ALA A 137 2.25 -3.25 -4.74
C ALA A 137 0.88 -2.79 -5.28
N SER A 138 -0.20 -2.88 -4.49
CA SER A 138 -1.50 -2.31 -4.88
C SER A 138 -1.46 -0.78 -5.00
N ALA A 139 -0.44 -0.11 -4.44
CA ALA A 139 -0.21 1.31 -4.69
C ALA A 139 0.00 1.63 -6.18
N LEU A 140 0.44 0.66 -6.99
CA LEU A 140 0.55 0.82 -8.44
C LEU A 140 -0.81 0.89 -9.15
N ASN A 141 -1.91 0.56 -8.48
CA ASN A 141 -3.25 0.76 -9.07
C ASN A 141 -3.58 2.25 -9.19
N PHE A 142 -3.01 3.12 -8.34
CA PHE A 142 -3.11 4.58 -8.47
C PHE A 142 -2.30 5.11 -9.66
N TRP A 143 -1.26 4.39 -10.09
CA TRP A 143 -0.49 4.77 -11.29
C TRP A 143 -1.29 4.55 -12.58
N GLU A 144 -2.14 3.52 -12.61
CA GLU A 144 -3.03 3.28 -13.76
C GLU A 144 -4.05 4.43 -13.94
N ASP A 145 -4.46 5.11 -12.86
CA ASP A 145 -5.28 6.33 -12.88
C ASP A 145 -4.48 7.55 -12.35
N ALA A 146 -3.29 7.77 -12.89
CA ALA A 146 -2.33 8.74 -12.34
C ALA A 146 -2.88 10.16 -12.23
N ARG A 147 -3.67 10.62 -13.23
CA ARG A 147 -4.24 11.98 -13.24
C ARG A 147 -5.21 12.21 -12.08
N ILE A 148 -6.16 11.29 -11.91
CA ILE A 148 -7.17 11.34 -10.83
C ILE A 148 -6.49 11.19 -9.47
N SER A 149 -5.57 10.23 -9.36
CA SER A 149 -4.84 9.97 -8.12
C SER A 149 -3.96 11.16 -7.71
N MET A 150 -3.33 11.85 -8.65
CA MET A 150 -2.53 13.05 -8.37
C MET A 150 -3.39 14.22 -7.93
N ALA A 151 -4.54 14.44 -8.57
CA ALA A 151 -5.50 15.47 -8.16
C ALA A 151 -5.99 15.21 -6.73
N MET A 152 -6.38 13.98 -6.41
CA MET A 152 -6.74 13.58 -5.04
C MET A 152 -5.63 13.86 -4.03
N LEU A 153 -4.38 13.51 -4.36
CA LEU A 153 -3.24 13.76 -3.46
C LEU A 153 -3.03 15.26 -3.22
N TRP A 154 -3.17 16.08 -4.26
CA TRP A 154 -3.00 17.53 -4.18
C TRP A 154 -4.11 18.20 -3.37
N GLU A 155 -5.36 17.74 -3.54
CA GLU A 155 -6.52 18.21 -2.77
C GLU A 155 -6.50 17.73 -1.31
N SER A 156 -5.91 16.56 -1.05
CA SER A 156 -5.94 15.93 0.28
C SER A 156 -4.72 16.23 1.16
N TYR A 157 -3.58 16.57 0.57
CA TYR A 157 -2.31 16.69 1.29
C TYR A 157 -1.47 17.88 0.80
N PRO A 158 -0.62 18.47 1.67
CA PRO A 158 0.28 19.56 1.29
C PRO A 158 1.49 19.03 0.49
N VAL A 159 1.25 18.50 -0.71
CA VAL A 159 2.24 17.80 -1.55
C VAL A 159 3.48 18.66 -1.81
N PHE A 160 3.30 19.96 -2.06
CA PHE A 160 4.41 20.89 -2.27
C PHE A 160 5.41 20.87 -1.09
N TRP A 161 4.93 21.03 0.14
CA TRP A 161 5.77 21.03 1.34
C TRP A 161 6.41 19.67 1.62
N MET A 162 5.71 18.58 1.31
CA MET A 162 6.26 17.23 1.40
C MET A 162 7.44 17.03 0.44
N LEU A 163 7.32 17.50 -0.80
CA LEU A 163 8.40 17.43 -1.81
C LEU A 163 9.59 18.32 -1.43
N VAL A 164 9.34 19.54 -0.95
CA VAL A 164 10.39 20.43 -0.44
C VAL A 164 11.14 19.77 0.72
N GLY A 165 10.42 19.21 1.70
CA GLY A 165 11.02 18.47 2.81
C GLY A 165 11.87 17.29 2.36
N LEU A 166 11.40 16.53 1.37
CA LEU A 166 12.14 15.40 0.78
C LEU A 166 13.43 15.86 0.10
N VAL A 167 13.39 16.93 -0.69
CA VAL A 167 14.58 17.50 -1.35
C VAL A 167 15.58 18.00 -0.32
N VAL A 168 15.14 18.76 0.69
CA VAL A 168 16.00 19.26 1.78
C VAL A 168 16.66 18.10 2.51
N ALA A 169 15.90 17.06 2.85
CA ALA A 169 16.44 15.88 3.50
C ALA A 169 17.53 15.21 2.62
N VAL A 170 17.28 14.99 1.34
CA VAL A 170 18.26 14.39 0.43
C VAL A 170 19.54 15.23 0.30
N LEU A 171 19.42 16.56 0.22
CA LEU A 171 20.58 17.47 0.19
C LEU A 171 21.37 17.42 1.51
N PHE A 172 20.68 17.37 2.64
CA PHE A 172 21.29 17.19 3.96
C PHE A 172 22.05 15.86 4.06
N PHE A 173 21.43 14.73 3.67
CA PHE A 173 22.10 13.43 3.68
C PHE A 173 23.28 13.38 2.71
N ARG A 174 23.17 14.01 1.53
CA ARG A 174 24.31 14.16 0.60
C ARG A 174 25.46 14.96 1.22
N TRP A 175 25.17 16.06 1.91
CA TRP A 175 26.17 16.82 2.65
C TRP A 175 26.82 15.94 3.74
N MET A 176 26.02 15.19 4.49
CA MET A 176 26.50 14.28 5.52
C MET A 176 27.36 13.13 4.95
N TYR A 177 27.02 12.55 3.81
CA TYR A 177 27.85 11.54 3.13
C TYR A 177 29.20 12.10 2.70
N ARG A 178 29.24 13.36 2.22
CA ARG A 178 30.50 14.05 1.92
C ARG A 178 31.32 14.31 3.19
N ARG A 179 30.68 14.70 4.29
CA ARG A 179 31.33 14.94 5.58
C ARG A 179 31.90 13.66 6.19
N THR A 180 31.16 12.55 6.15
CA THR A 180 31.63 11.25 6.65
C THR A 180 32.78 10.71 5.81
N HIS A 181 32.73 10.88 4.48
CA HIS A 181 33.86 10.56 3.59
C HIS A 181 35.11 11.36 3.97
N GLY A 182 34.98 12.69 4.15
CA GLY A 182 36.09 13.56 4.59
C GLY A 182 36.61 13.21 5.99
N THR A 183 35.74 12.81 6.91
CA THR A 183 36.12 12.36 8.26
C THR A 183 36.94 11.07 8.22
N VAL A 184 36.65 10.15 7.30
CA VAL A 184 37.47 8.95 7.11
C VAL A 184 38.83 9.32 6.55
N ILE A 185 38.91 10.24 5.58
CA ILE A 185 40.18 10.75 5.04
C ILE A 185 41.03 11.34 6.17
N SER A 186 40.51 12.31 6.92
CA SER A 186 41.28 13.00 7.98
C SER A 186 41.76 12.06 9.09
N ARG A 187 41.05 10.96 9.34
CA ARG A 187 41.43 9.95 10.35
C ARG A 187 42.39 8.88 9.84
N THR A 188 42.60 8.77 8.52
CA THR A 188 43.37 7.66 7.91
C THR A 188 44.52 8.09 7.02
N ASP A 189 44.54 9.35 6.58
CA ASP A 189 45.64 9.92 5.83
C ASP A 189 46.92 9.95 6.69
N GLY A 190 48.07 9.64 6.08
CA GLY A 190 49.35 9.51 6.77
C GLY A 190 49.57 8.19 7.52
N LEU A 191 48.54 7.35 7.71
CA LEU A 191 48.66 6.07 8.45
C LEU A 191 49.10 4.87 7.60
N GLY A 192 49.36 5.05 6.30
CA GLY A 192 49.86 3.98 5.42
C GLY A 192 48.96 2.74 5.32
N ILE A 193 47.64 2.89 5.47
CA ILE A 193 46.69 1.75 5.48
C ILE A 193 46.61 1.13 4.07
N PRO A 194 47.06 -0.13 3.88
CA PRO A 194 47.08 -0.75 2.56
C PRO A 194 45.68 -1.22 2.13
N TYR A 195 45.49 -1.27 0.82
CA TYR A 195 44.33 -1.96 0.23
C TYR A 195 44.45 -3.48 0.47
N LYS A 196 43.47 -4.06 1.18
CA LYS A 196 43.44 -5.51 1.48
C LYS A 196 42.11 -6.12 1.06
N ARG A 197 42.11 -6.91 -0.02
CA ARG A 197 40.91 -7.57 -0.59
C ARG A 197 40.11 -8.38 0.44
N LYS A 198 40.78 -9.04 1.40
CA LYS A 198 40.12 -9.85 2.44
C LYS A 198 39.00 -9.13 3.19
N TRP A 199 39.16 -7.83 3.48
CA TRP A 199 38.16 -7.07 4.22
C TRP A 199 36.91 -6.79 3.38
N PHE A 200 37.05 -6.65 2.07
CA PHE A 200 35.91 -6.52 1.16
C PHE A 200 35.15 -7.83 1.03
N LEU A 201 35.86 -8.97 0.97
CA LEU A 201 35.22 -10.29 0.94
C LEU A 201 34.47 -10.60 2.24
N ILE A 202 35.07 -10.30 3.40
CA ILE A 202 34.41 -10.45 4.71
C ILE A 202 33.16 -9.57 4.79
N SER A 203 33.28 -8.30 4.40
CA SER A 203 32.13 -7.39 4.38
C SER A 203 31.04 -7.83 3.41
N ALA A 204 31.41 -8.29 2.21
CA ALA A 204 30.44 -8.80 1.23
C ALA A 204 29.71 -10.04 1.75
N LEU A 205 30.42 -10.97 2.39
CA LEU A 205 29.83 -12.15 3.03
C LEU A 205 28.85 -11.74 4.15
N LEU A 206 29.26 -10.83 5.03
CA LEU A 206 28.42 -10.35 6.14
C LEU A 206 27.15 -9.66 5.62
N LEU A 207 27.29 -8.76 4.63
CA LEU A 207 26.14 -8.13 3.98
C LEU A 207 25.26 -9.18 3.27
N GLY A 208 25.85 -10.20 2.65
CA GLY A 208 25.14 -11.34 2.06
C GLY A 208 24.29 -12.11 3.09
N ILE A 209 24.83 -12.34 4.29
CA ILE A 209 24.09 -12.97 5.40
C ILE A 209 22.90 -12.11 5.82
N PHE A 210 23.06 -10.78 5.92
CA PHE A 210 21.94 -9.88 6.21
C PHE A 210 20.89 -9.87 5.09
N ILE A 211 21.29 -9.95 3.83
CA ILE A 211 20.37 -10.08 2.70
C ILE A 211 19.60 -11.39 2.80
N TYR A 212 20.27 -12.50 3.12
CA TYR A 212 19.62 -13.79 3.32
C TYR A 212 18.65 -13.75 4.51
N GLY A 213 19.00 -13.00 5.56
CA GLY A 213 18.20 -12.77 6.76
C GLY A 213 18.68 -13.54 7.99
N GLY A 214 19.94 -13.93 8.04
CA GLY A 214 20.56 -14.67 9.15
C GLY A 214 21.27 -15.95 8.67
N ILE A 215 21.78 -16.71 9.64
CA ILE A 215 22.51 -17.98 9.40
C ILE A 215 21.56 -19.17 9.56
N HIS A 216 20.40 -19.09 8.88
CA HIS A 216 19.38 -20.14 8.92
C HIS A 216 19.33 -20.87 7.57
N LEU A 217 18.70 -22.05 7.53
CA LEU A 217 18.54 -22.86 6.32
C LEU A 217 17.55 -22.26 5.30
N SER A 218 16.71 -21.31 5.73
CA SER A 218 15.72 -20.68 4.86
C SER A 218 15.85 -19.17 4.89
N PRO A 219 15.70 -18.47 3.75
CA PRO A 219 15.84 -17.03 3.70
C PRO A 219 14.69 -16.36 4.45
N LEU A 220 14.92 -15.17 4.99
CA LEU A 220 13.89 -14.35 5.62
C LEU A 220 12.78 -14.03 4.61
N LYS A 221 11.57 -14.52 4.87
CA LYS A 221 10.40 -14.36 4.00
C LYS A 221 9.48 -13.28 4.56
N TRP A 222 8.80 -12.56 3.68
CA TRP A 222 7.77 -11.58 4.08
C TRP A 222 6.69 -12.18 4.99
N LYS A 223 6.25 -13.41 4.71
CA LYS A 223 5.20 -14.09 5.49
C LYS A 223 5.57 -14.35 6.96
N MET A 224 6.86 -14.31 7.30
CA MET A 224 7.31 -14.51 8.69
C MET A 224 6.80 -13.40 9.61
N ALA A 225 6.58 -12.18 9.10
CA ALA A 225 5.99 -11.09 9.88
C ALA A 225 4.56 -11.40 10.37
N PHE A 226 3.81 -12.26 9.68
CA PHE A 226 2.43 -12.58 10.03
C PHE A 226 2.30 -13.66 11.11
N VAL A 227 3.42 -14.14 11.66
CA VAL A 227 3.42 -15.06 12.81
C VAL A 227 2.72 -14.46 14.03
N PHE A 228 2.69 -13.12 14.14
CA PHE A 228 2.09 -12.42 15.28
C PHE A 228 0.56 -12.44 15.31
N ARG A 229 -0.10 -12.85 14.21
CA ARG A 229 -1.58 -12.89 14.08
C ARG A 229 -2.29 -11.58 14.44
N ASP A 230 -1.58 -10.47 14.32
CA ASP A 230 -2.08 -9.12 14.56
C ASP A 230 -1.56 -8.20 13.46
N ASN A 231 -2.46 -7.39 12.89
CA ASN A 231 -2.14 -6.53 11.76
C ASN A 231 -1.05 -5.51 12.10
N PHE A 232 -1.18 -4.81 13.22
CA PHE A 232 -0.23 -3.78 13.60
C PHE A 232 1.14 -4.38 13.92
N LYS A 233 1.22 -5.47 14.67
CA LYS A 233 2.49 -6.18 14.98
C LYS A 233 3.20 -6.65 13.71
N SER A 234 2.46 -7.23 12.78
CA SER A 234 3.00 -7.76 11.52
C SER A 234 3.55 -6.64 10.63
N TYR A 235 2.77 -5.58 10.46
CA TYR A 235 3.18 -4.43 9.66
C TYR A 235 4.22 -3.55 10.35
N LEU A 236 4.23 -3.49 11.69
CA LEU A 236 5.29 -2.83 12.43
C LEU A 236 6.62 -3.51 12.18
N ALA A 237 6.67 -4.86 12.07
CA ALA A 237 7.87 -5.63 11.74
C ALA A 237 8.35 -5.40 10.29
N LEU A 238 7.46 -5.30 9.32
CA LEU A 238 7.88 -5.02 7.94
C LEU A 238 8.30 -3.55 7.75
N ASN A 239 9.31 -3.33 6.89
CA ASN A 239 9.55 -2.01 6.29
C ASN A 239 8.87 -1.93 4.91
N PRO A 240 8.54 -0.71 4.43
CA PRO A 240 7.80 -0.53 3.18
C PRO A 240 8.48 -1.12 1.96
N LEU A 241 9.80 -1.03 1.86
CA LEU A 241 10.56 -1.60 0.75
C LEU A 241 10.35 -3.12 0.68
N GLN A 242 10.51 -3.82 1.81
CA GLN A 242 10.30 -5.27 1.87
C GLN A 242 8.87 -5.63 1.47
N ASN A 243 7.87 -4.92 2.00
CA ASN A 243 6.47 -5.19 1.75
C ASN A 243 6.09 -4.93 0.28
N PHE A 244 6.49 -3.79 -0.27
CA PHE A 244 6.22 -3.42 -1.66
C PHE A 244 6.85 -4.40 -2.66
N PHE A 245 8.18 -4.60 -2.60
CA PHE A 245 8.86 -5.43 -3.60
C PHE A 245 8.46 -6.90 -3.52
N THR A 246 8.13 -7.42 -2.33
CA THR A 246 7.66 -8.82 -2.22
C THR A 246 6.24 -9.00 -2.75
N THR A 247 5.40 -7.97 -2.65
CA THR A 247 3.99 -8.04 -3.08
C THR A 247 3.81 -7.78 -4.58
N LEU A 248 4.84 -7.31 -5.30
CA LEU A 248 4.80 -7.15 -6.77
C LEU A 248 4.36 -8.43 -7.49
N ARG A 249 4.78 -9.61 -7.00
CA ARG A 249 4.40 -10.91 -7.58
C ARG A 249 2.90 -11.20 -7.49
N PHE A 250 2.18 -10.57 -6.56
CA PHE A 250 0.74 -10.77 -6.35
C PHE A 250 -0.12 -9.87 -7.26
N ARG A 251 0.50 -8.98 -8.05
CA ARG A 251 -0.22 -8.15 -9.05
C ARG A 251 -0.65 -8.93 -10.28
N LYS A 252 0.00 -10.06 -10.59
CA LYS A 252 -0.47 -10.95 -11.66
C LYS A 252 -1.77 -11.60 -11.18
N PRO A 253 -2.91 -11.41 -11.89
CA PRO A 253 -4.14 -12.09 -11.53
C PRO A 253 -3.90 -13.59 -11.45
N GLN A 254 -4.46 -14.23 -10.44
CA GLN A 254 -4.33 -15.66 -10.25
C GLN A 254 -5.69 -16.33 -10.42
N TYR A 255 -5.68 -17.44 -11.14
CA TYR A 255 -6.76 -18.41 -11.16
C TYR A 255 -6.14 -19.80 -10.96
N ASN A 256 -6.84 -20.69 -10.26
CA ASN A 256 -6.39 -22.06 -10.06
C ASN A 256 -7.60 -22.97 -10.09
N GLU A 257 -7.92 -23.45 -11.28
CA GLU A 257 -9.08 -24.32 -11.49
C GLU A 257 -8.92 -25.66 -10.77
N ASN A 258 -7.72 -26.23 -10.71
CA ASN A 258 -7.46 -27.49 -10.02
C ASN A 258 -7.85 -27.40 -8.53
N LYS A 259 -7.44 -26.31 -7.85
CA LYS A 259 -7.88 -26.05 -6.48
C LYS A 259 -9.37 -25.76 -6.40
N ALA A 260 -9.93 -25.00 -7.34
CA ALA A 260 -11.37 -24.75 -7.35
C ALA A 260 -12.17 -26.06 -7.45
N ARG A 261 -11.70 -27.02 -8.26
CA ARG A 261 -12.27 -28.38 -8.37
C ARG A 261 -12.05 -29.21 -7.11
N GLU A 262 -10.86 -29.13 -6.50
CA GLU A 262 -10.55 -29.78 -5.21
C GLU A 262 -11.53 -29.37 -4.11
N TYR A 263 -11.86 -28.07 -4.00
CA TYR A 263 -12.78 -27.54 -2.98
C TYR A 263 -14.25 -27.51 -3.43
N PHE A 264 -14.55 -27.86 -4.68
CA PHE A 264 -15.92 -27.84 -5.22
C PHE A 264 -16.91 -28.64 -4.38
N PRO A 265 -16.62 -29.89 -3.93
CA PRO A 265 -17.60 -30.65 -3.15
C PRO A 265 -18.00 -29.98 -1.84
N VAL A 266 -17.06 -29.27 -1.20
CA VAL A 266 -17.33 -28.51 0.03
C VAL A 266 -18.27 -27.34 -0.27
N MET A 267 -17.97 -26.58 -1.33
CA MET A 267 -18.80 -25.44 -1.73
C MET A 267 -20.18 -25.88 -2.22
N ALA A 268 -20.26 -26.94 -3.02
CA ALA A 268 -21.49 -27.48 -3.55
C ALA A 268 -22.43 -27.95 -2.44
N LYS A 269 -21.89 -28.62 -1.42
CA LYS A 269 -22.63 -29.01 -0.21
C LYS A 269 -23.10 -27.79 0.59
N TRP A 270 -22.23 -26.81 0.82
CA TRP A 270 -22.58 -25.58 1.56
C TRP A 270 -23.66 -24.75 0.86
N MET A 271 -23.58 -24.62 -0.47
CA MET A 271 -24.56 -23.89 -1.29
C MET A 271 -25.86 -24.67 -1.56
N GLY A 272 -25.91 -25.97 -1.22
CA GLY A 272 -27.04 -26.84 -1.53
C GLY A 272 -27.26 -27.04 -3.04
N LEU A 273 -26.18 -27.19 -3.82
CA LEU A 273 -26.29 -27.44 -5.26
C LEU A 273 -26.88 -28.84 -5.52
N LYS A 274 -27.85 -28.91 -6.44
CA LYS A 274 -28.54 -30.16 -6.79
C LYS A 274 -27.63 -31.16 -7.50
N ASN A 275 -26.80 -30.68 -8.42
CA ASN A 275 -25.83 -31.49 -9.14
C ASN A 275 -24.42 -31.23 -8.57
N GLN A 276 -23.82 -32.24 -7.94
CA GLN A 276 -22.48 -32.15 -7.36
C GLN A 276 -21.43 -32.94 -8.17
N SER A 277 -21.83 -33.66 -9.23
CA SER A 277 -20.91 -34.40 -10.10
C SER A 277 -20.36 -33.53 -11.22
N GLU A 278 -21.07 -32.48 -11.61
CA GLU A 278 -20.62 -31.48 -12.58
C GLU A 278 -19.99 -30.28 -11.87
N PHE A 279 -18.83 -29.82 -12.36
CA PHE A 279 -18.16 -28.63 -11.83
C PHE A 279 -18.88 -27.35 -12.28
N SER A 280 -20.04 -27.09 -11.68
CA SER A 280 -20.92 -25.96 -12.00
C SER A 280 -21.47 -25.35 -10.71
N TYR A 281 -21.45 -24.01 -10.64
CA TYR A 281 -22.01 -23.25 -9.53
C TYR A 281 -23.43 -22.73 -9.84
N ARG A 282 -24.07 -23.19 -10.93
CA ARG A 282 -25.43 -22.77 -11.29
C ARG A 282 -26.41 -23.24 -10.23
N ARG A 283 -27.14 -22.29 -9.63
CA ARG A 283 -28.21 -22.55 -8.68
C ARG A 283 -29.45 -21.77 -9.09
N GLU A 284 -30.57 -22.46 -9.17
CA GLU A 284 -31.86 -21.89 -9.55
C GLU A 284 -32.78 -21.93 -8.33
N VAL A 285 -33.25 -20.76 -7.91
CA VAL A 285 -34.11 -20.58 -6.73
C VAL A 285 -35.37 -19.89 -7.21
N PHE A 286 -36.50 -20.57 -7.05
CA PHE A 286 -37.80 -19.97 -7.35
C PHE A 286 -38.24 -19.09 -6.18
N PRO A 287 -38.87 -17.95 -6.45
CA PRO A 287 -39.47 -17.13 -5.41
C PRO A 287 -40.47 -17.95 -4.59
N GLU A 288 -40.54 -17.68 -3.28
CA GLU A 288 -41.61 -18.23 -2.46
C GLU A 288 -42.97 -17.67 -2.93
N ARG A 289 -44.07 -18.38 -2.67
CA ARG A 289 -45.43 -18.01 -3.09
C ARG A 289 -45.93 -16.61 -2.62
N LYS A 290 -45.13 -15.90 -1.82
CA LYS A 290 -45.40 -14.54 -1.31
C LYS A 290 -44.51 -13.47 -1.95
N ALA A 291 -43.74 -13.79 -2.99
CA ALA A 291 -42.99 -12.77 -3.71
C ALA A 291 -43.93 -11.77 -4.37
N LEU A 292 -43.48 -10.51 -4.49
CA LEU A 292 -44.25 -9.46 -5.13
C LEU A 292 -44.65 -9.89 -6.55
N GLU A 293 -45.94 -9.95 -6.83
CA GLU A 293 -46.48 -10.11 -8.20
C GLU A 293 -46.43 -8.80 -9.00
N SER A 294 -45.77 -7.77 -8.46
CA SER A 294 -45.60 -6.45 -9.10
C SER A 294 -44.20 -6.28 -9.67
N LYS A 295 -44.06 -5.35 -10.63
CA LYS A 295 -42.78 -4.86 -11.14
C LYS A 295 -42.46 -3.49 -10.54
N PRO A 296 -42.01 -3.39 -9.27
CA PRO A 296 -41.73 -2.10 -8.65
C PRO A 296 -40.48 -1.45 -9.24
N ASN A 297 -40.36 -0.14 -9.13
CA ASN A 297 -39.08 0.53 -9.33
C ASN A 297 -38.10 0.09 -8.24
N VAL A 298 -36.85 -0.18 -8.60
CA VAL A 298 -35.80 -0.60 -7.67
C VAL A 298 -34.67 0.40 -7.70
N VAL A 299 -34.34 0.96 -6.53
CA VAL A 299 -33.22 1.89 -6.35
C VAL A 299 -32.22 1.29 -5.38
N LEU A 300 -31.03 0.99 -5.88
CA LEU A 300 -29.90 0.49 -5.11
C LEU A 300 -28.93 1.65 -4.81
N VAL A 301 -28.80 2.03 -3.54
CA VAL A 301 -27.89 3.10 -3.11
C VAL A 301 -26.62 2.52 -2.52
N LEU A 302 -25.48 2.74 -3.19
CA LEU A 302 -24.15 2.37 -2.72
C LEU A 302 -23.59 3.53 -1.91
N CYS A 303 -23.53 3.34 -0.59
CA CYS A 303 -23.01 4.30 0.36
C CYS A 303 -21.48 4.15 0.50
N GLU A 304 -20.72 5.08 -0.08
CA GLU A 304 -19.25 5.06 -0.09
C GLU A 304 -18.68 5.14 1.32
N SER A 305 -17.71 4.27 1.63
CA SER A 305 -17.00 4.22 2.91
C SER A 305 -17.90 4.25 4.17
N PHE A 306 -19.15 3.82 4.02
CA PHE A 306 -20.16 3.85 5.07
C PHE A 306 -20.05 2.61 5.95
N SER A 307 -19.79 2.79 7.25
CA SER A 307 -19.48 1.71 8.18
C SER A 307 -20.32 1.78 9.44
N MET A 308 -20.79 0.62 9.91
CA MET A 308 -21.71 0.50 11.04
C MET A 308 -21.19 1.19 12.31
N TYR A 309 -19.92 0.99 12.68
CA TYR A 309 -19.36 1.59 13.91
C TYR A 309 -19.27 3.12 13.87
N LYS A 310 -19.36 3.74 12.69
CA LYS A 310 -19.36 5.20 12.53
C LYS A 310 -20.76 5.79 12.44
N SER A 311 -21.80 4.97 12.28
CA SER A 311 -23.18 5.41 12.04
C SER A 311 -24.00 5.44 13.32
N SER A 312 -25.07 6.23 13.32
CA SER A 312 -26.04 6.28 14.43
C SER A 312 -26.70 4.92 14.73
N MET A 313 -26.80 4.04 13.72
CA MET A 313 -27.39 2.69 13.87
C MET A 313 -26.61 1.80 14.85
N SER A 314 -25.34 2.13 15.13
CA SER A 314 -24.54 1.42 16.16
C SER A 314 -24.76 1.91 17.58
N GLY A 315 -25.61 2.92 17.80
CA GLY A 315 -25.69 3.63 19.07
C GLY A 315 -24.53 4.60 19.29
N ASN A 316 -23.87 5.03 18.20
CA ASN A 316 -22.80 6.00 18.27
C ASN A 316 -23.32 7.33 18.87
N PRO A 317 -22.75 7.81 20.00
CA PRO A 317 -23.24 9.00 20.71
C PRO A 317 -23.12 10.30 19.91
N LEU A 318 -22.29 10.32 18.85
CA LEU A 318 -22.17 11.47 17.96
C LEU A 318 -23.40 11.64 17.04
N ASN A 319 -24.27 10.63 16.95
CA ASN A 319 -25.48 10.63 16.13
C ASN A 319 -25.23 11.15 14.70
N THR A 320 -24.23 10.59 14.02
CA THR A 320 -23.70 11.08 12.74
C THR A 320 -24.63 10.86 11.54
N THR A 321 -25.61 9.95 11.64
CA THR A 321 -26.49 9.55 10.53
C THR A 321 -27.94 9.35 11.02
N PRO A 322 -28.60 10.38 11.57
CA PRO A 322 -29.90 10.23 12.24
C PRO A 322 -31.00 9.76 11.28
N TYR A 323 -31.04 10.26 10.05
CA TYR A 323 -32.02 9.85 9.04
C TYR A 323 -31.86 8.38 8.61
N PHE A 324 -30.64 7.87 8.53
CA PHE A 324 -30.42 6.43 8.29
C PHE A 324 -30.93 5.58 9.46
N ASN A 325 -30.75 6.06 10.69
CA ASN A 325 -31.24 5.36 11.88
C ASN A 325 -32.78 5.30 11.91
N GLU A 326 -33.45 6.39 11.50
CA GLU A 326 -34.90 6.42 11.33
C GLU A 326 -35.36 5.44 10.25
N MET A 327 -34.76 5.48 9.05
CA MET A 327 -35.09 4.58 7.95
C MET A 327 -34.89 3.10 8.32
N ALA A 328 -33.88 2.79 9.14
CA ALA A 328 -33.65 1.43 9.63
C ALA A 328 -34.81 0.89 10.47
N GLY A 329 -35.58 1.75 11.14
CA GLY A 329 -36.80 1.40 11.87
C GLY A 329 -38.06 1.28 10.99
N GLN A 330 -38.01 1.78 9.75
CA GLN A 330 -39.13 1.78 8.80
C GLN A 330 -39.01 0.67 7.73
N GLY A 331 -37.97 -0.16 7.80
CA GLY A 331 -37.69 -1.20 6.80
C GLY A 331 -37.00 -2.43 7.37
N ILE A 332 -36.42 -3.24 6.48
CA ILE A 332 -35.66 -4.44 6.87
C ILE A 332 -34.20 -4.04 7.08
N PHE A 333 -33.76 -4.08 8.34
CA PHE A 333 -32.38 -3.77 8.71
C PHE A 333 -31.54 -5.02 9.01
N PHE A 334 -30.45 -5.20 8.25
CA PHE A 334 -29.50 -6.29 8.45
C PHE A 334 -28.32 -5.83 9.32
N ASN A 335 -28.43 -5.98 10.64
CA ASN A 335 -27.39 -5.57 11.60
C ASN A 335 -26.11 -6.46 11.60
N LYS A 336 -26.09 -7.52 10.79
CA LYS A 336 -24.96 -8.44 10.57
C LYS A 336 -24.63 -8.59 9.08
N CYS A 337 -24.62 -7.47 8.36
CA CYS A 337 -24.24 -7.41 6.95
C CYS A 337 -22.79 -6.90 6.82
N PHE A 338 -21.92 -7.68 6.17
CA PHE A 338 -20.50 -7.37 6.02
C PHE A 338 -20.13 -7.32 4.55
N SER A 339 -19.33 -6.31 4.17
CA SER A 339 -18.72 -6.32 2.85
C SER A 339 -17.65 -7.42 2.77
N PRO A 340 -17.56 -8.16 1.65
CA PRO A 340 -16.56 -9.22 1.51
C PRO A 340 -15.14 -8.65 1.38
N HIS A 341 -15.02 -7.36 1.01
CA HIS A 341 -13.74 -6.72 0.81
C HIS A 341 -13.79 -5.20 1.03
N PHE A 342 -12.62 -4.59 1.20
CA PHE A 342 -12.40 -3.15 1.08
C PHE A 342 -12.27 -2.72 -0.40
N SER A 343 -12.51 -1.43 -0.69
CA SER A 343 -12.57 -0.77 -2.01
C SER A 343 -13.92 -0.84 -2.73
N THR A 344 -14.36 0.31 -3.23
CA THR A 344 -15.57 0.52 -4.05
C THR A 344 -15.62 -0.41 -5.25
N ALA A 345 -14.49 -0.63 -5.95
CA ALA A 345 -14.43 -1.50 -7.12
C ALA A 345 -14.84 -2.95 -6.81
N ARG A 346 -14.48 -3.44 -5.62
CA ARG A 346 -14.81 -4.80 -5.17
C ARG A 346 -16.23 -4.89 -4.66
N GLY A 347 -16.70 -3.84 -3.97
CA GLY A 347 -18.10 -3.70 -3.59
C GLY A 347 -19.02 -3.70 -4.80
N LEU A 348 -18.73 -2.86 -5.79
CA LEU A 348 -19.48 -2.78 -7.04
C LEU A 348 -19.46 -4.12 -7.79
N PHE A 349 -18.29 -4.75 -7.93
CA PHE A 349 -18.19 -6.08 -8.52
C PHE A 349 -19.08 -7.11 -7.82
N ALA A 350 -19.02 -7.17 -6.48
CA ALA A 350 -19.83 -8.12 -5.71
C ALA A 350 -21.34 -7.83 -5.79
N LEU A 351 -21.73 -6.56 -5.79
CA LEU A 351 -23.13 -6.15 -5.87
C LEU A 351 -23.73 -6.40 -7.25
N THR A 352 -22.96 -6.22 -8.33
CA THR A 352 -23.47 -6.44 -9.71
C THR A 352 -23.42 -7.91 -10.11
N THR A 353 -22.44 -8.69 -9.65
CA THR A 353 -22.27 -10.09 -10.08
C THR A 353 -22.81 -11.11 -9.07
N GLY A 354 -22.99 -10.72 -7.81
CA GLY A 354 -23.32 -11.65 -6.72
C GLY A 354 -22.14 -12.50 -6.24
N ILE A 355 -20.91 -12.26 -6.74
CA ILE A 355 -19.70 -13.00 -6.34
C ILE A 355 -18.61 -12.05 -5.81
N PRO A 356 -17.86 -12.43 -4.75
CA PRO A 356 -16.82 -11.57 -4.20
C PRO A 356 -15.59 -11.49 -5.13
N ASP A 357 -14.92 -10.32 -5.17
CA ASP A 357 -13.61 -10.20 -5.82
C ASP A 357 -12.53 -10.87 -4.96
N VAL A 358 -12.03 -12.01 -5.42
CA VAL A 358 -11.01 -12.84 -4.74
C VAL A 358 -9.57 -12.54 -5.18
N GLN A 359 -9.35 -11.54 -6.03
CA GLN A 359 -7.99 -11.17 -6.45
C GLN A 359 -7.21 -10.52 -5.29
N LEU A 360 -5.88 -10.64 -5.29
CA LEU A 360 -5.05 -10.16 -4.19
C LEU A 360 -4.66 -8.68 -4.32
N SER A 361 -4.09 -8.28 -5.45
CA SER A 361 -3.56 -6.91 -5.62
C SER A 361 -4.13 -6.13 -6.80
N LYS A 362 -4.63 -6.80 -7.84
CA LYS A 362 -5.34 -6.16 -8.96
C LYS A 362 -6.84 -6.35 -8.76
N PHE A 363 -7.64 -5.33 -8.98
CA PHE A 363 -9.10 -5.46 -8.92
C PHE A 363 -9.62 -6.26 -10.12
N SER A 364 -10.65 -7.07 -9.91
CA SER A 364 -11.28 -7.84 -11.00
C SER A 364 -11.86 -6.94 -12.09
N THR A 365 -12.28 -5.72 -11.75
CA THR A 365 -12.66 -4.66 -12.70
C THR A 365 -11.53 -4.28 -13.67
N ARG A 366 -10.27 -4.59 -13.36
CA ARG A 366 -9.11 -4.35 -14.23
C ARG A 366 -8.44 -5.64 -14.73
N ASN A 367 -9.09 -6.78 -14.55
CA ASN A 367 -8.63 -8.06 -15.06
C ASN A 367 -9.45 -8.45 -16.30
N PRO A 368 -8.86 -8.46 -17.52
CA PRO A 368 -9.58 -8.83 -18.74
C PRO A 368 -10.28 -10.20 -18.66
N GLN A 369 -9.72 -11.15 -17.90
CA GLN A 369 -10.31 -12.48 -17.73
C GLN A 369 -11.54 -12.50 -16.80
N ALA A 370 -11.69 -11.50 -15.94
CA ALA A 370 -12.80 -11.37 -15.00
C ALA A 370 -13.73 -10.21 -15.33
N LEU A 371 -13.42 -9.41 -16.35
CA LEU A 371 -14.18 -8.20 -16.69
C LEU A 371 -15.52 -8.52 -17.34
N LYS A 372 -15.57 -9.55 -18.19
CA LYS A 372 -16.81 -10.04 -18.80
C LYS A 372 -17.49 -10.99 -17.84
N GLN A 373 -18.65 -10.61 -17.30
CA GLN A 373 -19.38 -11.36 -16.27
C GLN A 373 -20.88 -11.30 -16.52
N HIS A 374 -21.59 -12.33 -16.07
CA HIS A 374 -23.02 -12.20 -15.87
C HIS A 374 -23.28 -11.24 -14.69
N THR A 375 -24.23 -10.34 -14.87
CA THR A 375 -24.70 -9.44 -13.81
C THR A 375 -26.10 -9.84 -13.40
N ILE A 376 -26.34 -9.90 -12.09
CA ILE A 376 -27.66 -10.23 -11.54
C ILE A 376 -28.71 -9.19 -11.95
N ILE A 377 -28.27 -7.99 -12.33
CA ILE A 377 -29.12 -6.88 -12.76
C ILE A 377 -29.75 -7.18 -14.13
N ASN A 378 -29.14 -8.03 -14.97
CA ASN A 378 -29.75 -8.38 -16.26
C ASN A 378 -31.01 -9.22 -16.13
N ASN A 379 -31.27 -9.81 -14.96
CA ASN A 379 -32.51 -10.51 -14.67
C ASN A 379 -33.71 -9.57 -14.42
N PHE A 380 -33.50 -8.25 -14.35
CA PHE A 380 -34.59 -7.26 -14.39
C PHE A 380 -35.04 -7.03 -15.84
N GLU A 381 -35.72 -8.03 -16.42
CA GLU A 381 -36.21 -8.00 -17.80
C GLU A 381 -37.36 -6.99 -17.98
N GLY A 382 -37.26 -6.17 -19.04
CA GLY A 382 -38.22 -5.11 -19.33
C GLY A 382 -38.12 -3.89 -18.40
N TYR A 383 -37.02 -3.77 -17.64
CA TYR A 383 -36.73 -2.57 -16.84
C TYR A 383 -35.75 -1.66 -17.59
N ASP A 384 -35.97 -0.36 -17.46
CA ASP A 384 -34.95 0.63 -17.80
C ASP A 384 -33.84 0.58 -16.74
N LYS A 385 -32.57 0.48 -17.15
CA LYS A 385 -31.44 0.31 -16.23
C LYS A 385 -30.57 1.56 -16.22
N MET A 386 -30.31 2.10 -15.04
CA MET A 386 -29.62 3.37 -14.87
C MET A 386 -28.50 3.28 -13.83
N TYR A 387 -27.43 4.02 -14.06
CA TYR A 387 -26.33 4.16 -13.11
C TYR A 387 -25.97 5.63 -12.92
N PHE A 388 -25.89 6.08 -11.68
CA PHE A 388 -25.60 7.45 -11.29
C PHE A 388 -24.31 7.49 -10.47
N LEU A 389 -23.35 8.30 -10.91
CA LEU A 389 -22.09 8.53 -10.20
C LEU A 389 -21.66 9.98 -10.39
N GLY A 390 -21.43 10.72 -9.31
CA GLY A 390 -21.09 12.14 -9.38
C GLY A 390 -19.82 12.46 -10.19
N GLY A 391 -18.88 11.52 -10.26
CA GLY A 391 -17.57 11.65 -10.89
C GLY A 391 -17.36 10.77 -12.13
N ASN A 392 -16.09 10.47 -12.41
CA ASN A 392 -15.67 9.74 -13.60
C ASN A 392 -15.73 8.20 -13.38
N PRO A 393 -16.48 7.44 -14.20
CA PRO A 393 -16.59 5.98 -14.09
C PRO A 393 -15.35 5.21 -14.60
N GLU A 394 -14.41 5.87 -15.28
CA GLU A 394 -13.15 5.25 -15.69
C GLU A 394 -12.24 4.96 -14.48
N PHE A 395 -12.40 5.70 -13.38
CA PHE A 395 -11.67 5.43 -12.16
C PHE A 395 -11.92 3.99 -11.69
N ASN A 396 -10.86 3.23 -11.46
CA ASN A 396 -10.91 1.79 -11.18
C ASN A 396 -11.64 0.92 -12.23
N ASN A 397 -11.87 1.46 -13.44
CA ASN A 397 -12.59 0.81 -14.54
C ASN A 397 -14.01 0.34 -14.16
N PHE A 398 -14.80 1.19 -13.50
CA PHE A 398 -16.22 0.89 -13.27
C PHE A 398 -16.97 0.75 -14.58
N ASP A 399 -16.70 1.61 -15.56
CA ASP A 399 -17.27 1.55 -16.91
C ASP A 399 -17.12 0.16 -17.54
N GLY A 400 -15.91 -0.42 -17.52
CA GLY A 400 -15.67 -1.75 -18.05
C GLY A 400 -16.50 -2.86 -17.39
N LEU A 401 -16.76 -2.77 -16.08
CA LEU A 401 -17.63 -3.70 -15.37
C LEU A 401 -19.11 -3.45 -15.68
N LEU A 402 -19.53 -2.19 -15.67
CA LEU A 402 -20.92 -1.77 -15.86
C LEU A 402 -21.42 -2.03 -17.30
N LYS A 403 -20.51 -2.08 -18.28
CA LYS A 403 -20.80 -2.52 -19.66
C LYS A 403 -21.37 -3.93 -19.79
N ASN A 404 -21.31 -4.75 -18.74
CA ASN A 404 -21.98 -6.06 -18.71
C ASN A 404 -23.49 -5.95 -18.42
N ILE A 405 -24.00 -4.76 -18.05
CA ILE A 405 -25.43 -4.54 -17.80
C ILE A 405 -26.09 -4.12 -19.12
N ASP A 406 -27.00 -4.96 -19.61
CA ASP A 406 -27.64 -4.78 -20.91
C ASP A 406 -28.52 -3.54 -20.92
N GLY A 407 -28.26 -2.61 -21.85
CA GLY A 407 -29.03 -1.38 -21.99
C GLY A 407 -28.78 -0.31 -20.91
N LEU A 408 -27.67 -0.41 -20.16
CA LEU A 408 -27.39 0.52 -19.07
C LEU A 408 -27.22 1.96 -19.54
N GLN A 409 -27.99 2.87 -18.94
CA GLN A 409 -27.86 4.31 -19.11
C GLN A 409 -26.99 4.89 -17.99
N MET A 410 -25.81 5.38 -18.33
CA MET A 410 -24.92 6.04 -17.36
C MET A 410 -25.17 7.55 -17.28
N TYR A 411 -25.33 8.04 -16.07
CA TYR A 411 -25.43 9.45 -15.68
C TYR A 411 -24.24 9.80 -14.79
N THR A 412 -23.23 10.43 -15.39
CA THR A 412 -21.95 10.75 -14.74
C THR A 412 -21.62 12.24 -14.87
N GLU A 413 -20.44 12.66 -14.40
CA GLU A 413 -20.07 14.08 -14.26
C GLU A 413 -20.41 14.98 -15.48
N GLU A 414 -20.32 14.45 -16.70
CA GLU A 414 -20.59 15.21 -17.94
C GLU A 414 -22.08 15.49 -18.21
N LYS A 415 -22.99 14.72 -17.59
CA LYS A 415 -24.44 14.82 -17.80
C LYS A 415 -25.17 15.63 -16.73
N PHE A 416 -24.48 15.99 -15.65
CA PHE A 416 -25.08 16.75 -14.56
C PHE A 416 -24.97 18.25 -14.77
N LYS A 417 -25.99 19.00 -14.34
CA LYS A 417 -25.96 20.47 -14.38
C LYS A 417 -25.28 21.06 -13.14
N SER A 418 -25.31 20.30 -12.05
CA SER A 418 -24.71 20.66 -10.78
C SER A 418 -23.18 20.83 -10.90
N PRO A 419 -22.59 21.82 -10.21
CA PRO A 419 -21.16 22.10 -10.32
C PRO A 419 -20.32 20.99 -9.66
N LYS A 420 -19.15 20.72 -10.26
CA LYS A 420 -18.15 19.81 -9.70
C LYS A 420 -17.62 20.38 -8.38
N MET A 421 -17.62 19.55 -7.34
CA MET A 421 -17.15 19.90 -6.01
C MET A 421 -15.67 19.56 -5.82
N ASN A 422 -15.27 18.36 -6.21
CA ASN A 422 -13.92 17.84 -6.00
C ASN A 422 -13.56 16.83 -7.08
N VAL A 423 -12.39 16.19 -6.95
CA VAL A 423 -11.95 15.13 -7.87
C VAL A 423 -12.97 13.99 -8.07
N TRP A 424 -13.82 13.72 -7.08
CA TRP A 424 -14.89 12.71 -7.11
C TRP A 424 -16.19 13.17 -7.75
N GLY A 425 -16.31 14.43 -8.15
CA GLY A 425 -17.44 14.95 -8.92
C GLY A 425 -18.34 15.91 -8.15
N ILE A 426 -19.64 15.86 -8.42
CA ILE A 426 -20.67 16.65 -7.71
C ILE A 426 -20.96 16.07 -6.32
N SER A 427 -21.53 16.87 -5.41
CA SER A 427 -21.96 16.38 -4.09
C SER A 427 -23.02 15.28 -4.19
N ASP A 428 -23.09 14.39 -3.20
CA ASP A 428 -24.13 13.37 -3.06
C ASP A 428 -25.53 13.99 -3.01
N LYS A 429 -25.70 15.13 -2.33
CA LYS A 429 -26.97 15.89 -2.30
C LYS A 429 -27.46 16.24 -3.71
N ASN A 430 -26.55 16.77 -4.53
CA ASN A 430 -26.85 17.10 -5.92
C ASN A 430 -27.06 15.84 -6.76
N LEU A 431 -26.26 14.78 -6.56
CA LEU A 431 -26.43 13.50 -7.23
C LEU A 431 -27.84 12.93 -7.02
N PHE A 432 -28.35 12.93 -5.78
CA PHE A 432 -29.71 12.49 -5.49
C PHE A 432 -30.78 13.39 -6.11
N ARG A 433 -30.57 14.71 -6.13
CA ARG A 433 -31.51 15.65 -6.77
C ARG A 433 -31.60 15.45 -8.28
N GLU A 434 -30.46 15.28 -8.95
CA GLU A 434 -30.37 15.02 -10.39
C GLU A 434 -30.97 13.66 -10.73
N ALA A 435 -30.66 12.61 -9.94
CA ALA A 435 -31.25 11.28 -10.12
C ALA A 435 -32.79 11.30 -9.96
N ASN A 436 -33.30 12.01 -8.95
CA ASN A 436 -34.74 12.14 -8.74
C ASN A 436 -35.46 12.82 -9.91
N GLN A 437 -34.83 13.80 -10.58
CA GLN A 437 -35.38 14.41 -11.79
C GLN A 437 -35.48 13.43 -12.97
N VAL A 438 -34.56 12.47 -13.06
CA VAL A 438 -34.62 11.39 -14.06
C VAL A 438 -35.71 10.40 -13.70
N PHE A 439 -35.80 10.00 -12.42
CA PHE A 439 -36.82 9.06 -11.93
C PHE A 439 -38.24 9.58 -12.14
N ALA A 440 -38.48 10.87 -11.87
CA ALA A 440 -39.81 11.48 -12.01
C ALA A 440 -40.34 11.48 -13.45
N LYS A 441 -39.50 11.21 -14.45
CA LYS A 441 -39.85 11.15 -15.87
C LYS A 441 -40.00 9.72 -16.40
N GLN A 442 -39.72 8.70 -15.59
CA GLN A 442 -39.81 7.31 -16.02
C GLN A 442 -41.27 6.85 -16.05
N ALA A 443 -41.69 6.33 -17.19
CA ALA A 443 -43.01 5.71 -17.36
C ALA A 443 -42.96 4.18 -17.18
N ASN A 444 -41.81 3.57 -17.48
CA ASN A 444 -41.58 2.13 -17.32
C ASN A 444 -40.97 1.82 -15.95
N PRO A 445 -41.09 0.56 -15.47
CA PRO A 445 -40.33 0.12 -14.31
C PRO A 445 -38.83 0.27 -14.57
N PHE A 446 -38.08 0.72 -13.56
CA PHE A 446 -36.64 0.93 -13.69
C PHE A 446 -35.84 0.33 -12.54
N PHE A 447 -34.58 -0.03 -12.84
CA PHE A 447 -33.57 -0.40 -11.87
C PHE A 447 -32.46 0.64 -11.91
N ALA A 448 -32.25 1.37 -10.83
CA ALA A 448 -31.25 2.41 -10.73
C ALA A 448 -30.22 2.10 -9.65
N ILE A 449 -28.95 2.32 -9.98
CA ILE A 449 -27.85 2.30 -9.00
C ILE A 449 -27.39 3.74 -8.78
N ILE A 450 -27.37 4.19 -7.52
CA ILE A 450 -26.78 5.46 -7.14
C ILE A 450 -25.51 5.18 -6.33
N GLN A 451 -24.35 5.55 -6.87
CA GLN A 451 -23.07 5.42 -6.16
C GLN A 451 -22.63 6.79 -5.64
N THR A 452 -22.64 6.91 -4.32
CA THR A 452 -22.19 8.11 -3.59
C THR A 452 -20.66 8.25 -3.59
N ALA A 453 -20.15 9.43 -3.27
CA ALA A 453 -18.70 9.70 -3.23
C ALA A 453 -18.25 10.74 -2.17
N ASP A 454 -19.13 11.49 -1.52
CA ASP A 454 -18.72 12.60 -0.62
C ASP A 454 -17.98 12.10 0.62
N ASN A 455 -18.32 10.90 1.10
CA ASN A 455 -17.65 10.26 2.24
C ASN A 455 -16.28 9.66 1.83
N HIS A 456 -15.49 10.43 1.08
CA HIS A 456 -14.15 10.10 0.66
C HIS A 456 -13.24 11.33 0.83
N ARG A 457 -11.95 11.12 1.14
CA ARG A 457 -10.97 12.22 1.23
C ARG A 457 -10.99 13.05 -0.06
N PRO A 458 -11.01 14.40 0.01
CA PRO A 458 -10.76 15.26 1.17
C PRO A 458 -11.93 15.51 2.15
N PHE A 459 -13.08 14.84 2.00
CA PHE A 459 -14.30 15.02 2.82
C PHE A 459 -14.88 16.44 2.74
N MET A 460 -14.92 17.01 1.53
CA MET A 460 -15.55 18.32 1.32
C MET A 460 -17.07 18.20 1.44
N ILE A 461 -17.66 19.09 2.23
CA ILE A 461 -19.10 19.19 2.45
C ILE A 461 -19.56 20.50 1.80
N PRO A 462 -20.63 20.49 0.97
CA PRO A 462 -21.18 21.73 0.43
C PRO A 462 -21.71 22.63 1.56
N GLU A 463 -21.58 23.95 1.39
CA GLU A 463 -22.14 24.96 2.30
C GLU A 463 -23.67 24.88 2.42
#